data_AF-A0A843VGF9-F1
#
_entry.id   AF-A0A843VGF9-F1
#
_cell.length_a   1.000
_cell.length_b   1.000
_cell.length_c   1.000
_cell.angle_alpha   90.00
_cell.angle_beta   90.00
_cell.angle_gamma   90.00
#
_symmetry.space_group_name_H-M   'P 1'
#
loop_
_entity.id
_entity.type
_entity.pdbx_description
1 polymer ?
#
loop_
_entity_poly.entity_id
_entity_poly.type
_entity_poly.pdbx_seq_one_letter_code
_entity_poly.pdbx_strand_id
1 'polypeptide(L)'
;MFLHNLLAGDGVQCVAQFGRDLLFRDYRISSQNDDRIAFSIDLALFHRALRSALSILQSQGGGGDPADGGGSQLQIQIKLLKKIPAGSQQPTPFLSFETKGYKSAVIHDVPISKPLSRADVTELQTALDMAQELPQTLVQVPDLPQLQNLVDRLKNVGDILSISITQYGDLHLQVSTGLVTVGSEFRRLRVLGGRADAPPGDQNLSAPSRTRLAMERGEAQSVQVSMKHLAKSIQCHLTKPDCAFYGIAPQGACLTVIFQFFIPGTRQMDKSISLHCRLPVLDTGSV
;
A
#
# COMPACT_ATOMS: atom_id res chain seq x y z
N MET A 1 6.51 -1.89 -10.33
CA MET A 1 6.25 -2.38 -8.96
C MET A 1 7.12 -1.59 -8.00
N PHE A 2 6.58 -1.23 -6.84
CA PHE A 2 7.31 -0.57 -5.76
C PHE A 2 7.19 -1.43 -4.50
N LEU A 3 8.31 -1.60 -3.81
CA LEU A 3 8.43 -2.39 -2.59
C LEU A 3 8.98 -1.48 -1.50
N HIS A 4 8.36 -1.49 -0.33
CA HIS A 4 8.83 -0.76 0.85
C HIS A 4 8.95 -1.72 2.02
N ASN A 5 10.09 -1.66 2.72
CA ASN A 5 10.40 -2.44 3.92
C ASN A 5 10.23 -3.97 3.80
N LEU A 6 10.20 -4.55 2.59
CA LEU A 6 9.85 -5.96 2.40
C LEU A 6 10.85 -6.92 3.07
N LEU A 7 12.14 -6.55 3.10
CA LEU A 7 13.21 -7.33 3.74
C LEU A 7 13.49 -6.93 5.19
N ALA A 8 13.03 -5.74 5.60
CA ALA A 8 13.22 -5.23 6.95
C ALA A 8 11.94 -5.49 7.76
N GLY A 9 12.00 -6.50 8.65
CA GLY A 9 10.82 -6.95 9.41
C GLY A 9 10.35 -6.03 10.53
N ASP A 10 10.93 -4.83 10.65
CA ASP A 10 10.75 -3.91 11.79
C ASP A 10 9.63 -2.87 11.60
N GLY A 11 9.07 -2.78 10.39
CA GLY A 11 8.15 -1.72 10.01
C GLY A 11 7.07 -2.18 9.03
N VAL A 12 6.22 -1.24 8.62
CA VAL A 12 5.16 -1.51 7.66
C VAL A 12 5.76 -1.90 6.31
N GLN A 13 5.43 -3.09 5.84
CA GLN A 13 5.78 -3.53 4.50
C GLN A 13 4.70 -3.05 3.55
N CYS A 14 5.06 -2.44 2.43
CA CYS A 14 4.10 -2.01 1.41
C CYS A 14 4.51 -2.54 0.04
N VAL A 15 3.54 -3.06 -0.71
CA VAL A 15 3.73 -3.54 -2.07
C VAL A 15 2.71 -2.84 -2.96
N ALA A 16 3.21 -2.11 -3.95
CA ALA A 16 2.40 -1.46 -4.97
C ALA A 16 2.74 -2.02 -6.35
N GLN A 17 1.74 -2.54 -7.05
CA GLN A 17 1.86 -3.12 -8.38
C GLN A 17 0.91 -2.39 -9.33
N PHE A 18 1.39 -2.21 -10.56
CA PHE A 18 0.66 -1.53 -11.62
C PHE A 18 0.77 -2.38 -12.88
N GLY A 19 -0.32 -2.54 -13.60
CA GLY A 19 -0.35 -3.12 -14.93
C GLY A 19 0.52 -2.29 -15.86
N ARG A 20 1.38 -2.95 -16.64
CA ARG A 20 2.27 -2.27 -17.59
C ARG A 20 1.49 -1.37 -18.54
N ASP A 21 0.42 -1.91 -19.12
CA ASP A 21 -0.38 -1.25 -20.14
C ASP A 21 -1.27 -0.12 -19.57
N LEU A 22 -1.43 -0.08 -18.24
CA LEU A 22 -2.06 1.05 -17.54
C LEU A 22 -1.13 2.27 -17.53
N LEU A 23 0.17 2.06 -17.25
CA LEU A 23 1.12 3.16 -17.04
C LEU A 23 1.84 3.61 -18.31
N PHE A 24 2.11 2.67 -19.22
CA PHE A 24 3.01 2.89 -20.34
C PHE A 24 2.34 2.58 -21.67
N ARG A 25 2.46 3.52 -22.62
CA ARG A 25 2.13 3.28 -24.03
C ARG A 25 3.22 2.52 -24.73
N ASP A 26 4.46 2.96 -24.52
CA ASP A 26 5.68 2.32 -24.99
C ASP A 26 6.50 1.87 -23.79
N TYR A 27 6.85 0.59 -23.75
CA TYR A 27 7.64 0.00 -22.68
C TYR A 27 8.67 -0.97 -23.23
N ARG A 28 9.95 -0.69 -22.96
CA ARG A 28 11.06 -1.57 -23.33
C ARG A 28 12.05 -1.67 -22.19
N ILE A 29 12.29 -2.90 -21.75
CA ILE A 29 13.35 -3.25 -20.82
C ILE A 29 14.17 -4.37 -21.43
N SER A 30 15.44 -4.46 -21.05
CA SER A 30 16.29 -5.59 -21.36
C SER A 30 17.29 -5.78 -20.23
N SER A 31 17.38 -7.00 -19.70
CA SER A 31 18.31 -7.35 -18.61
C SER A 31 18.76 -8.79 -18.76
N GLN A 32 20.01 -9.07 -18.40
CA GLN A 32 20.52 -10.45 -18.34
C GLN A 32 19.94 -11.24 -17.15
N ASN A 33 19.01 -10.66 -16.40
CA ASN A 33 18.37 -11.26 -15.24
C ASN A 33 16.87 -11.47 -15.48
N ASP A 34 16.52 -12.25 -16.50
CA ASP A 34 15.13 -12.53 -16.91
C ASP A 34 14.31 -11.26 -17.14
N ASP A 35 14.94 -10.25 -17.75
CA ASP A 35 14.38 -8.91 -17.97
C ASP A 35 13.90 -8.20 -16.68
N ARG A 36 14.40 -8.62 -15.51
CA ARG A 36 14.15 -7.95 -14.23
C ARG A 36 15.29 -6.99 -13.89
N ILE A 37 14.90 -5.80 -13.44
CA ILE A 37 15.80 -4.78 -12.93
C ILE A 37 15.20 -4.26 -11.63
N ALA A 38 15.95 -4.40 -10.53
CA ALA A 38 15.57 -3.86 -9.23
C ALA A 38 16.66 -2.90 -8.74
N PHE A 39 16.24 -1.82 -8.09
CA PHE A 39 17.11 -0.80 -7.49
C PHE A 39 16.33 -0.03 -6.43
N SER A 40 17.06 0.61 -5.53
CA SER A 40 16.51 1.55 -4.57
C SER A 40 16.53 2.96 -5.16
N ILE A 41 15.52 3.75 -4.81
CA ILE A 41 15.37 5.14 -5.23
C ILE A 41 14.91 5.98 -4.05
N ASP A 42 15.42 7.21 -3.94
CA ASP A 42 14.92 8.15 -2.95
C ASP A 42 13.49 8.61 -3.34
N LEU A 43 12.54 8.33 -2.46
CA LEU A 43 11.12 8.58 -2.74
C LEU A 43 10.80 10.08 -2.85
N ALA A 44 11.51 10.94 -2.11
CA ALA A 44 11.27 12.37 -2.15
C ALA A 44 11.76 12.98 -3.48
N LEU A 45 12.94 12.57 -3.94
CA LEU A 45 13.47 12.98 -5.26
C LEU A 45 12.61 12.44 -6.40
N PHE A 46 12.18 11.18 -6.32
CA PHE A 46 11.28 10.56 -7.29
C PHE A 46 9.93 11.30 -7.36
N HIS A 47 9.30 11.55 -6.21
CA HIS A 47 8.02 12.28 -6.16
C HIS A 47 8.17 13.71 -6.69
N ARG A 48 9.27 14.40 -6.39
CA ARG A 48 9.56 15.74 -6.93
C ARG A 48 9.70 15.72 -8.45
N ALA A 49 10.43 14.76 -9.02
CA ALA A 49 10.59 14.62 -10.47
C ALA A 49 9.24 14.40 -11.16
N LEU A 50 8.38 13.51 -10.61
CA LEU A 50 7.03 13.29 -11.12
C LEU A 50 6.16 14.54 -11.02
N ARG A 51 6.18 15.25 -9.89
CA ARG A 51 5.41 16.51 -9.71
C ARG A 51 5.85 17.58 -10.69
N SER A 52 7.15 17.71 -10.95
CA SER A 52 7.66 18.65 -11.95
C SER A 52 7.17 18.31 -13.35
N ALA A 53 7.25 17.04 -13.75
CA ALA A 53 6.76 16.56 -15.04
C ALA A 53 5.24 16.80 -15.20
N LEU A 54 4.44 16.50 -14.16
CA LEU A 54 3.00 16.74 -14.15
C LEU A 54 2.61 18.22 -14.25
N SER A 55 3.37 19.12 -13.60
CA SER A 55 3.11 20.57 -13.68
C SER A 55 3.22 21.09 -15.12
N ILE A 56 4.20 20.60 -15.88
CA ILE A 56 4.39 20.98 -17.29
C ILE A 56 3.23 20.48 -18.15
N LEU A 57 2.79 19.23 -17.92
CA LEU A 57 1.62 18.66 -18.60
C LEU A 57 0.36 19.49 -18.37
N GLN A 58 0.11 19.89 -17.11
CA GLN A 58 -1.09 20.63 -16.73
C GLN A 58 -1.08 22.08 -17.23
N SER A 59 0.09 22.73 -17.26
CA SER A 59 0.23 24.12 -17.72
C SER A 59 -0.18 24.36 -19.19
N GLN A 60 -0.35 23.28 -19.98
CA GLN A 60 -0.66 23.36 -21.42
C GLN A 60 -2.00 22.71 -21.80
N GLY A 61 -2.67 22.02 -20.88
CA GLY A 61 -3.97 21.36 -21.12
C GLY A 61 -5.19 22.26 -21.20
N GLY A 62 -5.02 23.58 -21.38
CA GLY A 62 -6.08 24.58 -21.22
C GLY A 62 -6.31 25.57 -22.38
N GLY A 63 -5.75 25.37 -23.58
CA GLY A 63 -5.90 26.38 -24.64
C GLY A 63 -5.46 26.01 -26.06
N GLY A 64 -5.75 24.79 -26.52
CA GLY A 64 -5.54 24.41 -27.93
C GLY A 64 -6.85 24.38 -28.70
N ASP A 65 -6.95 25.20 -29.75
CA ASP A 65 -8.04 25.18 -30.74
C ASP A 65 -8.14 23.76 -31.36
N PRO A 66 -9.34 23.15 -31.46
CA PRO A 66 -9.50 21.77 -31.96
C PRO A 66 -9.25 21.61 -33.47
N ALA A 67 -8.79 22.65 -34.15
CA ALA A 67 -8.67 22.71 -35.61
C ALA A 67 -7.32 22.20 -36.17
N ASP A 68 -6.28 22.03 -35.34
CA ASP A 68 -5.01 21.51 -35.81
C ASP A 68 -4.85 20.04 -35.38
N GLY A 69 -5.08 19.13 -36.31
CA GLY A 69 -5.09 17.66 -36.14
C GLY A 69 -3.74 17.03 -35.76
N GLY A 70 -2.81 17.81 -35.22
CA GLY A 70 -1.49 17.40 -34.75
C GLY A 70 -1.37 17.41 -33.23
N GLY A 71 -2.31 16.79 -32.52
CA GLY A 71 -2.28 16.68 -31.05
C GLY A 71 -1.11 15.82 -30.56
N SER A 72 0.10 16.36 -30.54
CA SER A 72 1.23 15.75 -29.83
C SER A 72 0.92 15.75 -28.34
N GLN A 73 0.22 14.71 -27.88
CA GLN A 73 0.01 14.45 -26.46
C GLN A 73 1.37 14.51 -25.78
N LEU A 74 1.56 15.48 -24.89
CA LEU A 74 2.79 15.53 -24.10
C LEU A 74 2.92 14.19 -23.35
N GLN A 75 4.07 13.56 -23.51
CA GLN A 75 4.39 12.29 -22.87
C GLN A 75 5.60 12.47 -21.96
N ILE A 76 5.57 11.83 -20.80
CA ILE A 76 6.72 11.71 -19.93
C ILE A 76 7.52 10.51 -20.42
N GLN A 77 8.76 10.74 -20.84
CA GLN A 77 9.68 9.67 -21.18
C GLN A 77 10.57 9.36 -19.98
N ILE A 78 10.58 8.10 -19.56
CA ILE A 78 11.39 7.62 -18.44
C ILE A 78 12.51 6.75 -18.99
N LYS A 79 13.76 7.09 -18.67
CA LYS A 79 14.94 6.33 -19.13
C LYS A 79 15.86 5.98 -17.97
N LEU A 80 16.35 4.75 -17.99
CA LEU A 80 17.43 4.32 -17.11
C LEU A 80 18.78 4.63 -17.80
N LEU A 81 19.57 5.53 -17.22
CA LEU A 81 20.81 6.04 -17.81
C LEU A 81 21.98 5.89 -16.85
N LYS A 82 23.20 5.82 -17.41
CA LYS A 82 24.44 5.92 -16.64
C LYS A 82 25.10 7.25 -16.98
N LYS A 83 25.35 8.09 -15.98
CA LYS A 83 25.95 9.43 -16.16
C LYS A 83 27.22 9.54 -15.31
N ILE A 84 28.15 10.40 -15.70
CA ILE A 84 29.32 10.74 -14.90
C ILE A 84 29.02 12.11 -14.27
N PRO A 85 28.73 12.19 -12.96
CA PRO A 85 28.47 13.46 -12.30
C PRO A 85 29.68 14.39 -12.36
N ALA A 86 29.45 15.70 -12.37
CA ALA A 86 30.52 16.70 -12.30
C ALA A 86 31.38 16.47 -11.04
N GLY A 87 32.69 16.27 -11.22
CA GLY A 87 33.63 16.00 -10.14
C GLY A 87 33.81 14.51 -9.77
N SER A 88 33.10 13.59 -10.43
CA SER A 88 33.30 12.14 -10.28
C SER A 88 34.00 11.55 -11.50
N GLN A 89 34.88 10.56 -11.28
CA GLN A 89 35.42 9.71 -12.34
C GLN A 89 34.59 8.42 -12.53
N GLN A 90 33.66 8.15 -11.61
CA GLN A 90 32.86 6.93 -11.64
C GLN A 90 31.46 7.19 -12.19
N PRO A 91 31.03 6.40 -13.19
CA PRO A 91 29.69 6.53 -13.75
C PRO A 91 28.63 5.95 -12.81
N THR A 92 27.62 6.74 -12.48
CA THR A 92 26.51 6.41 -11.57
C THR A 92 25.18 6.26 -12.32
N PRO A 93 24.28 5.38 -11.87
CA PRO A 93 22.99 5.18 -12.50
C PRO A 93 21.95 6.23 -12.07
N PHE A 94 21.11 6.64 -13.02
CA PHE A 94 20.02 7.60 -12.82
C PHE A 94 18.75 7.12 -13.53
N LEU A 95 17.61 7.42 -12.94
CA LEU A 95 16.31 7.37 -13.59
C LEU A 95 15.95 8.78 -14.07
N SER A 96 15.98 8.99 -15.38
CA SER A 96 15.76 10.28 -16.02
C SER A 96 14.31 10.43 -16.47
N PHE A 97 13.69 11.54 -16.09
CA PHE A 97 12.34 11.94 -16.48
C PHE A 97 12.45 13.10 -17.46
N GLU A 98 12.18 12.83 -18.73
CA GLU A 98 12.21 13.81 -19.79
C GLU A 98 10.76 14.18 -20.15
N THR A 99 10.43 15.46 -20.04
CA THR A 99 9.14 16.01 -20.48
C THR A 99 9.40 17.10 -21.51
N LYS A 100 8.89 16.94 -22.72
CA LYS A 100 8.99 17.94 -23.79
C LYS A 100 7.68 18.68 -23.93
N GLY A 101 7.67 19.96 -23.59
CA GLY A 101 6.57 20.89 -23.89
C GLY A 101 6.86 21.71 -25.16
N TYR A 102 5.86 22.47 -25.61
CA TYR A 102 5.92 23.22 -26.88
C TYR A 102 7.11 24.20 -27.01
N LYS A 103 7.61 24.77 -25.90
CA LYS A 103 8.74 25.73 -25.86
C LYS A 103 9.85 25.37 -24.87
N SER A 104 9.73 24.26 -24.15
CA SER A 104 10.64 23.92 -23.06
C SER A 104 10.71 22.41 -22.89
N ALA A 105 11.91 21.90 -22.62
CA ALA A 105 12.12 20.52 -22.20
C ALA A 105 12.69 20.53 -20.78
N VAL A 106 12.10 19.71 -19.92
CA VAL A 106 12.59 19.53 -18.56
C VAL A 106 13.08 18.10 -18.42
N ILE A 107 14.32 17.99 -17.93
CA ILE A 107 14.98 16.72 -17.65
C ILE A 107 15.27 16.69 -16.16
N HIS A 108 14.70 15.72 -15.47
CA HIS A 108 15.00 15.45 -14.07
C HIS A 108 15.71 14.11 -13.94
N ASP A 109 16.96 14.15 -13.50
CA ASP A 109 17.74 12.96 -13.20
C ASP A 109 17.63 12.61 -11.73
N VAL A 110 16.99 11.47 -11.43
CA VAL A 110 16.87 10.97 -10.06
C VAL A 110 17.97 9.91 -9.84
N PRO A 111 18.90 10.11 -8.90
CA PRO A 111 19.91 9.09 -8.60
C PRO A 111 19.24 7.84 -8.05
N ILE A 112 19.74 6.68 -8.50
CA ILE A 112 19.29 5.38 -7.99
C ILE A 112 20.48 4.60 -7.42
N SER A 113 20.21 3.56 -6.65
CA SER A 113 21.25 2.62 -6.25
C SER A 113 21.84 1.92 -7.49
N LYS A 114 23.00 1.27 -7.30
CA LYS A 114 23.43 0.26 -8.27
C LYS A 114 22.30 -0.78 -8.43
N PRO A 115 22.01 -1.24 -9.66
CA PRO A 115 21.08 -2.34 -9.87
C PRO A 115 21.47 -3.52 -8.98
N LEU A 116 20.48 -4.13 -8.36
CA LEU A 116 20.69 -5.25 -7.44
C LEU A 116 21.25 -6.46 -8.18
N SER A 117 21.97 -7.32 -7.45
CA SER A 117 22.52 -8.54 -8.01
C SER A 117 21.40 -9.54 -8.31
N ARG A 118 21.69 -10.58 -9.13
CA ARG A 118 20.72 -11.65 -9.39
C ARG A 118 20.26 -12.32 -8.09
N ALA A 119 21.16 -12.54 -7.15
CA ALA A 119 20.85 -13.17 -5.86
C ALA A 119 19.86 -12.31 -5.06
N ASP A 120 20.12 -11.01 -4.93
CA ASP A 120 19.26 -10.08 -4.18
C ASP A 120 17.88 -9.95 -4.84
N VAL A 121 17.81 -9.97 -6.18
CA VAL A 121 16.54 -9.95 -6.92
C VAL A 121 15.73 -11.21 -6.65
N THR A 122 16.37 -12.38 -6.60
CA THR A 122 15.70 -13.65 -6.26
C THR A 122 15.22 -13.68 -4.81
N GLU A 123 16.00 -13.13 -3.87
CA GLU A 123 15.58 -12.99 -2.48
C GLU A 123 14.36 -12.08 -2.35
N LEU A 124 14.38 -10.91 -3.00
CA LEU A 124 13.23 -10.00 -3.05
C LEU A 124 11.99 -10.64 -3.67
N GLN A 125 12.16 -11.44 -4.73
CA GLN A 125 11.06 -12.15 -5.35
C GLN A 125 10.46 -13.19 -4.39
N THR A 126 11.31 -13.98 -3.73
CA THR A 126 10.85 -14.96 -2.73
C THR A 126 10.08 -14.28 -1.60
N ALA A 127 10.61 -13.18 -1.07
CA ALA A 127 9.93 -12.40 -0.02
C ALA A 127 8.60 -11.82 -0.51
N LEU A 128 8.52 -11.39 -1.77
CA LEU A 128 7.30 -10.89 -2.39
C LEU A 128 6.25 -12.00 -2.56
N ASP A 129 6.66 -13.18 -3.01
CA ASP A 129 5.77 -14.32 -3.19
C ASP A 129 5.18 -14.77 -1.85
N MET A 130 6.00 -14.77 -0.79
CA MET A 130 5.53 -14.99 0.59
C MET A 130 4.58 -13.88 1.09
N ALA A 131 4.85 -12.62 0.73
CA ALA A 131 4.03 -11.49 1.14
C ALA A 131 2.64 -11.47 0.47
N GLN A 132 2.47 -12.16 -0.66
CA GLN A 132 1.21 -12.22 -1.41
C GLN A 132 0.21 -13.25 -0.88
N GLU A 133 0.58 -14.06 0.11
CA GLU A 133 -0.36 -15.00 0.73
C GLU A 133 -1.54 -14.25 1.39
N LEU A 134 -2.76 -14.59 0.98
CA LEU A 134 -3.97 -13.92 1.45
C LEU A 134 -4.44 -14.51 2.79
N PRO A 135 -4.88 -13.67 3.74
CA PRO A 135 -5.58 -14.11 4.94
C PRO A 135 -6.79 -14.99 4.61
N GLN A 136 -7.08 -15.97 5.47
CA GLN A 136 -8.26 -16.82 5.34
C GLN A 136 -9.55 -16.01 5.38
N THR A 137 -9.61 -14.96 6.21
CA THR A 137 -10.77 -14.08 6.38
C THR A 137 -10.34 -12.64 6.17
N LEU A 138 -11.07 -11.93 5.31
CA LEU A 138 -10.88 -10.51 5.04
C LEU A 138 -12.19 -9.77 5.29
N VAL A 139 -12.15 -8.68 6.05
CA VAL A 139 -13.31 -7.81 6.31
C VAL A 139 -13.12 -6.46 5.62
N GLN A 140 -14.14 -6.02 4.90
CA GLN A 140 -14.11 -4.77 4.14
C GLN A 140 -14.51 -3.58 5.00
N VAL A 141 -13.64 -2.58 5.09
CA VAL A 141 -13.95 -1.27 5.67
C VAL A 141 -14.19 -0.27 4.53
N PRO A 142 -15.44 0.19 4.33
CA PRO A 142 -15.76 1.13 3.26
C PRO A 142 -15.40 2.58 3.60
N ASP A 143 -15.52 3.00 4.85
CA ASP A 143 -15.25 4.38 5.28
C ASP A 143 -13.86 4.49 5.95
N LEU A 144 -12.84 4.61 5.11
CA LEU A 144 -11.45 4.82 5.57
C LEU A 144 -11.26 6.13 6.34
N PRO A 145 -11.88 7.27 5.98
CA PRO A 145 -11.86 8.48 6.80
C PRO A 145 -12.39 8.27 8.22
N GLN A 146 -13.48 7.53 8.40
CA GLN A 146 -14.02 7.21 9.71
C GLN A 146 -13.02 6.36 10.52
N LEU A 147 -12.40 5.36 9.89
CA LEU A 147 -11.36 4.54 10.52
C LEU A 147 -10.14 5.38 10.91
N GLN A 148 -9.68 6.27 10.03
CA GLN A 148 -8.58 7.18 10.30
C GLN A 148 -8.87 8.08 11.51
N ASN A 149 -10.06 8.69 11.54
CA ASN A 149 -10.49 9.52 12.67
C ASN A 149 -10.54 8.72 13.99
N LEU A 150 -10.92 7.44 13.95
CA LEU A 150 -10.90 6.58 15.12
C LEU A 150 -9.46 6.32 15.59
N VAL A 151 -8.57 5.92 14.68
CA VAL A 151 -7.15 5.68 14.97
C VAL A 151 -6.49 6.95 15.51
N ASP A 152 -6.84 8.12 14.97
CA ASP A 152 -6.38 9.43 15.46
C ASP A 152 -6.89 9.80 16.86
N ARG A 153 -8.01 9.23 17.33
CA ARG A 153 -8.43 9.37 18.73
C ARG A 153 -7.71 8.37 19.62
N LEU A 154 -7.62 7.11 19.18
CA LEU A 154 -7.00 6.02 19.94
C LEU A 154 -5.50 6.22 20.15
N LYS A 155 -4.80 6.89 19.21
CA LYS A 155 -3.36 7.22 19.37
C LYS A 155 -3.07 8.09 20.58
N ASN A 156 -4.04 8.86 21.08
CA ASN A 156 -3.88 9.69 22.27
C ASN A 156 -4.02 8.87 23.57
N VAL A 157 -4.51 7.62 23.47
CA VAL A 157 -4.73 6.72 24.62
C VAL A 157 -3.55 5.78 24.81
N GLY A 158 -2.92 5.29 23.73
CA GLY A 158 -1.78 4.38 23.81
C GLY A 158 -1.13 4.05 22.47
N ASP A 159 0.07 3.48 22.53
CA ASP A 159 0.91 3.15 21.38
C ASP A 159 0.66 1.76 20.79
N ILE A 160 -0.08 0.90 21.50
CA ILE A 160 -0.37 -0.48 21.10
C ILE A 160 -1.86 -0.61 20.85
N LEU A 161 -2.22 -1.21 19.72
CA LEU A 161 -3.59 -1.44 19.31
C LEU A 161 -3.85 -2.94 19.16
N SER A 162 -4.83 -3.45 19.88
CA SER A 162 -5.41 -4.77 19.65
C SER A 162 -6.43 -4.68 18.52
N ILE A 163 -6.26 -5.52 17.50
CA ILE A 163 -7.17 -5.63 16.37
C ILE A 163 -7.70 -7.05 16.33
N SER A 164 -9.02 -7.19 16.34
CA SER A 164 -9.69 -8.49 16.25
C SER A 164 -10.62 -8.51 15.05
N ILE A 165 -10.60 -9.62 14.30
CA ILE A 165 -11.39 -9.83 13.09
C ILE A 165 -12.16 -11.13 13.25
N THR A 166 -13.47 -11.09 13.01
CA THR A 166 -14.35 -12.26 13.07
C THR A 166 -14.76 -12.73 11.67
N GLN A 167 -15.04 -14.02 11.54
CA GLN A 167 -15.51 -14.66 10.30
C GLN A 167 -16.92 -14.23 9.89
N TYR A 168 -17.66 -13.56 10.77
CA TYR A 168 -19.00 -13.04 10.48
C TYR A 168 -19.02 -11.53 10.19
N GLY A 169 -17.85 -10.87 10.13
CA GLY A 169 -17.74 -9.50 9.61
C GLY A 169 -17.69 -8.41 10.67
N ASP A 170 -17.19 -8.72 11.87
CA ASP A 170 -16.93 -7.70 12.87
C ASP A 170 -15.42 -7.40 12.93
N LEU A 171 -15.08 -6.11 12.95
CA LEU A 171 -13.72 -5.59 13.12
C LEU A 171 -13.67 -4.77 14.42
N HIS A 172 -12.86 -5.20 15.37
CA HIS A 172 -12.71 -4.57 16.67
C HIS A 172 -11.33 -3.93 16.80
N LEU A 173 -11.29 -2.65 17.18
CA LEU A 173 -10.07 -1.89 17.46
C LEU A 173 -10.09 -1.46 18.92
N GLN A 174 -9.08 -1.85 19.70
CA GLN A 174 -9.05 -1.58 21.14
C GLN A 174 -7.65 -1.22 21.61
N VAL A 175 -7.56 -0.14 22.40
CA VAL A 175 -6.37 0.21 23.18
C VAL A 175 -6.68 -0.08 24.65
N SER A 176 -5.81 -0.86 25.28
CA SER A 176 -5.90 -1.19 26.70
C SER A 176 -4.67 -0.64 27.41
N THR A 177 -4.89 0.19 28.42
CA THR A 177 -3.85 0.66 29.35
C THR A 177 -4.17 0.14 30.75
N GLY A 178 -3.27 0.37 31.73
CA GLY A 178 -3.53 -0.02 33.12
C GLY A 178 -4.74 0.66 33.75
N LEU A 179 -5.24 1.77 33.17
CA LEU A 179 -6.33 2.57 33.75
C LEU A 179 -7.64 2.46 32.96
N VAL A 180 -7.55 2.37 31.63
CA VAL A 180 -8.71 2.43 30.75
C VAL A 180 -8.58 1.48 29.58
N THR A 181 -9.73 0.97 29.15
CA THR A 181 -9.87 0.25 27.90
C THR A 181 -10.80 1.05 27.00
N VAL A 182 -10.31 1.45 25.83
CA VAL A 182 -11.06 2.25 24.86
C VAL A 182 -10.99 1.56 23.52
N GLY A 183 -12.13 1.36 22.88
CA GLY A 183 -12.20 0.71 21.58
C GLY A 183 -13.47 1.03 20.82
N SER A 184 -13.54 0.52 19.60
CA SER A 184 -14.70 0.62 18.73
C SER A 184 -14.84 -0.65 17.90
N GLU A 185 -16.07 -0.94 17.52
CA GLU A 185 -16.44 -2.11 16.75
C GLU A 185 -17.16 -1.66 15.48
N PHE A 186 -16.68 -2.13 14.34
CA PHE A 186 -17.38 -2.04 13.06
C PHE A 186 -18.06 -3.38 12.82
N ARG A 187 -19.38 -3.38 12.68
CA ARG A 187 -20.18 -4.60 12.59
C ARG A 187 -20.73 -4.83 11.20
N ARG A 188 -21.02 -6.10 10.89
CA ARG A 188 -21.68 -6.52 9.63
C ARG A 188 -20.94 -6.02 8.39
N LEU A 189 -19.61 -5.96 8.47
CA LEU A 189 -18.75 -5.69 7.34
C LEU A 189 -18.82 -6.84 6.33
N ARG A 190 -18.54 -6.52 5.07
CA ARG A 190 -18.47 -7.54 4.04
C ARG A 190 -17.28 -8.46 4.30
N VAL A 191 -17.52 -9.76 4.33
CA VAL A 191 -16.49 -10.79 4.50
C VAL A 191 -16.11 -11.39 3.15
N LEU A 192 -14.82 -11.61 2.92
CA LEU A 192 -14.27 -12.46 1.87
C LEU A 192 -13.48 -13.61 2.49
N GLY A 193 -13.54 -14.80 1.89
CA GLY A 193 -12.86 -16.00 2.37
C GLY A 193 -13.71 -16.80 3.37
N GLY A 194 -13.05 -17.38 4.38
CA GLY A 194 -13.67 -18.15 5.46
C GLY A 194 -14.74 -17.33 6.19
N ARG A 195 -15.95 -17.87 6.25
CA ARG A 195 -17.12 -17.18 6.79
C ARG A 195 -17.90 -18.10 7.71
N ALA A 196 -18.31 -17.56 8.84
CA ALA A 196 -19.22 -18.19 9.79
C ALA A 196 -20.49 -17.34 9.93
N ASP A 197 -21.56 -17.94 10.45
CA ASP A 197 -22.78 -17.22 10.78
C ASP A 197 -22.71 -16.71 12.22
N ALA A 198 -23.06 -15.45 12.42
CA ALA A 198 -23.07 -14.85 13.75
C ALA A 198 -24.13 -15.53 14.64
N PRO A 199 -23.75 -16.07 15.81
CA PRO A 199 -24.71 -16.71 16.70
C PRO A 199 -25.77 -15.71 17.20
N PRO A 200 -27.07 -16.09 17.20
CA PRO A 200 -28.15 -15.16 17.51
C PRO A 200 -28.10 -14.64 18.96
N GLY A 201 -27.54 -15.42 19.90
CA GLY A 201 -27.42 -15.04 21.32
C GLY A 201 -26.39 -13.94 21.62
N ASP A 202 -25.44 -13.71 20.70
CA ASP A 202 -24.30 -12.82 20.95
C ASP A 202 -24.64 -11.34 20.70
N GLN A 203 -25.83 -11.04 20.15
CA GLN A 203 -26.22 -9.67 19.76
C GLN A 203 -26.32 -8.71 20.95
N ASN A 204 -26.70 -9.21 22.13
CA ASN A 204 -26.90 -8.41 23.35
C ASN A 204 -25.64 -8.27 24.20
N LEU A 205 -24.55 -8.96 23.84
CA LEU A 205 -23.30 -8.92 24.59
C LEU A 205 -22.52 -7.63 24.30
N SER A 206 -21.55 -7.32 25.16
CA SER A 206 -20.57 -6.27 24.86
C SER A 206 -19.65 -6.71 23.71
N ALA A 207 -19.07 -5.75 22.97
CA ALA A 207 -18.12 -6.06 21.89
C ALA A 207 -16.91 -6.91 22.38
N PRO A 208 -16.26 -6.60 23.52
CA PRO A 208 -15.20 -7.45 24.06
C PRO A 208 -15.66 -8.89 24.37
N SER A 209 -16.86 -9.05 24.94
CA SER A 209 -17.43 -10.38 25.24
C SER A 209 -17.69 -11.18 23.96
N ARG A 210 -18.25 -10.56 22.92
CA ARG A 210 -18.45 -11.19 21.61
C ARG A 210 -17.14 -11.66 20.99
N THR A 211 -16.16 -10.77 20.92
CA THR A 211 -14.85 -11.08 20.35
C THR A 211 -14.21 -12.26 21.07
N ARG A 212 -14.26 -12.28 22.40
CA ARG A 212 -13.74 -13.39 23.20
C ARG A 212 -14.43 -14.72 22.88
N LEU A 213 -15.77 -14.77 22.85
CA LEU A 213 -16.51 -15.99 22.54
C LEU A 213 -16.20 -16.48 21.12
N ALA A 214 -16.06 -15.58 20.15
CA ALA A 214 -15.68 -15.95 18.80
C ALA A 214 -14.25 -16.49 18.70
N MET A 215 -13.32 -15.96 19.50
CA MET A 215 -11.98 -16.53 19.62
C MET A 215 -12.01 -17.94 20.23
N GLU A 216 -12.80 -18.15 21.28
CA GLU A 216 -12.99 -19.47 21.92
C GLU A 216 -13.58 -20.51 20.94
N ARG A 217 -14.40 -20.07 19.97
CA ARG A 217 -14.93 -20.91 18.89
C ARG A 217 -13.98 -21.08 17.70
N GLY A 218 -12.85 -20.37 17.65
CA GLY A 218 -11.95 -20.34 16.49
C GLY A 218 -12.50 -19.56 15.29
N GLU A 219 -13.55 -18.75 15.50
CA GLU A 219 -14.23 -17.94 14.48
C GLU A 219 -13.71 -16.49 14.45
N ALA A 220 -12.73 -16.16 15.29
CA ALA A 220 -12.07 -14.86 15.31
C ALA A 220 -10.58 -14.98 15.57
N GLN A 221 -9.83 -14.03 15.04
CA GLN A 221 -8.40 -13.87 15.28
C GLN A 221 -8.14 -12.48 15.87
N SER A 222 -7.14 -12.37 16.74
CA SER A 222 -6.74 -11.10 17.33
C SER A 222 -5.22 -10.97 17.34
N VAL A 223 -4.74 -9.78 17.03
CA VAL A 223 -3.31 -9.44 17.01
C VAL A 223 -3.08 -8.07 17.65
N GLN A 224 -1.88 -7.85 18.15
CA GLN A 224 -1.45 -6.52 18.59
C GLN A 224 -0.50 -5.91 17.58
N VAL A 225 -0.71 -4.65 17.23
CA VAL A 225 0.15 -3.92 16.29
C VAL A 225 0.53 -2.56 16.88
N SER A 226 1.63 -1.99 16.39
CA SER A 226 1.97 -0.60 16.71
C SER A 226 0.92 0.35 16.14
N MET A 227 0.42 1.25 16.98
CA MET A 227 -0.46 2.36 16.59
C MET A 227 0.17 3.21 15.48
N LYS A 228 1.48 3.45 15.56
CA LYS A 228 2.25 4.22 14.57
C LYS A 228 2.25 3.53 13.20
N HIS A 229 2.35 2.20 13.18
CA HIS A 229 2.30 1.40 11.96
C HIS A 229 0.92 1.48 11.31
N LEU A 230 -0.15 1.30 12.09
CA LEU A 230 -1.51 1.41 11.57
C LEU A 230 -1.79 2.82 11.03
N ALA A 231 -1.51 3.86 11.82
CA ALA A 231 -1.73 5.24 11.42
C ALA A 231 -1.03 5.61 10.11
N LYS A 232 0.23 5.16 9.92
CA LYS A 232 0.96 5.36 8.65
C LYS A 232 0.33 4.58 7.50
N SER A 233 -0.10 3.34 7.73
CA SER A 233 -0.66 2.49 6.66
C SER A 233 -1.96 3.04 6.09
N ILE A 234 -2.80 3.66 6.90
CA ILE A 234 -4.11 4.20 6.49
C ILE A 234 -4.04 5.64 5.98
N GLN A 235 -2.87 6.29 6.01
CA GLN A 235 -2.68 7.67 5.57
C GLN A 235 -2.63 7.78 4.04
N CYS A 236 -3.72 7.40 3.39
CA CYS A 236 -3.85 7.24 1.94
C CYS A 236 -4.46 8.48 1.25
N HIS A 237 -4.25 9.69 1.78
CA HIS A 237 -4.91 10.90 1.29
C HIS A 237 -4.67 11.21 -0.20
N LEU A 238 -3.51 10.80 -0.72
CA LEU A 238 -3.15 11.01 -2.13
C LEU A 238 -3.68 9.89 -3.05
N THR A 239 -3.77 8.65 -2.55
CA THR A 239 -4.19 7.50 -3.35
C THR A 239 -5.71 7.33 -3.37
N LYS A 240 -6.41 7.74 -2.30
CA LYS A 240 -7.88 7.71 -2.16
C LYS A 240 -8.51 6.37 -2.62
N PRO A 241 -8.11 5.24 -2.01
CA PRO A 241 -8.77 3.96 -2.30
C PRO A 241 -10.25 4.02 -1.93
N ASP A 242 -11.09 3.30 -2.68
CA ASP A 242 -12.54 3.24 -2.48
C ASP A 242 -12.91 2.49 -1.20
N CYS A 243 -12.10 1.51 -0.82
CA CYS A 243 -12.20 0.79 0.45
C CYS A 243 -10.90 0.04 0.76
N ALA A 244 -10.81 -0.55 1.96
CA ALA A 244 -9.74 -1.47 2.30
C ALA A 244 -10.27 -2.76 2.93
N PHE A 245 -9.58 -3.87 2.70
CA PHE A 245 -9.80 -5.13 3.38
C PHE A 245 -8.74 -5.34 4.45
N TYR A 246 -9.18 -5.79 5.62
CA TYR A 246 -8.32 -6.14 6.74
C TYR A 246 -8.40 -7.64 6.97
N GLY A 247 -7.27 -8.29 7.19
CA GLY A 247 -7.20 -9.70 7.54
C GLY A 247 -5.95 -10.01 8.33
N ILE A 248 -5.99 -11.05 9.14
CA ILE A 248 -4.85 -11.53 9.91
C ILE A 248 -4.24 -12.71 9.14
N ALA A 249 -2.95 -12.62 8.85
CA ALA A 249 -2.24 -13.69 8.13
C ALA A 249 -2.24 -14.98 8.96
N PRO A 250 -2.06 -16.16 8.32
CA PRO A 250 -2.00 -17.43 9.04
C PRO A 250 -1.06 -17.37 10.25
N GLN A 251 -1.47 -18.02 11.33
CA GLN A 251 -0.73 -18.05 12.61
C GLN A 251 -0.51 -16.68 13.26
N GLY A 252 -1.20 -15.63 12.81
CA GLY A 252 -1.05 -14.28 13.38
C GLY A 252 0.24 -13.58 12.96
N ALA A 253 0.90 -14.03 11.88
CA ALA A 253 2.22 -13.52 11.47
C ALA A 253 2.24 -12.01 11.18
N CYS A 254 1.17 -11.47 10.61
CA CYS A 254 1.02 -10.03 10.37
C CYS A 254 -0.46 -9.63 10.21
N LEU A 255 -0.75 -8.34 10.40
CA LEU A 255 -2.00 -7.76 9.91
C LEU A 255 -1.83 -7.34 8.46
N THR A 256 -2.70 -7.81 7.57
CA THR A 256 -2.72 -7.45 6.16
C THR A 256 -3.82 -6.43 5.89
N VAL A 257 -3.48 -5.38 5.15
CA VAL A 257 -4.39 -4.34 4.67
C VAL A 257 -4.30 -4.29 3.15
N ILE A 258 -5.41 -4.54 2.46
CA ILE A 258 -5.47 -4.54 0.99
C ILE A 258 -6.35 -3.39 0.53
N PHE A 259 -5.79 -2.45 -0.23
CA PHE A 259 -6.52 -1.30 -0.74
C PHE A 259 -7.13 -1.62 -2.10
N GLN A 260 -8.42 -1.31 -2.25
CA GLN A 260 -9.16 -1.54 -3.48
C GLN A 260 -9.48 -0.20 -4.16
N PHE A 261 -9.28 -0.17 -5.48
CA PHE A 261 -9.57 0.95 -6.35
C PHE A 261 -10.64 0.55 -7.37
N PHE A 262 -11.55 1.46 -7.69
CA PHE A 262 -12.53 1.32 -8.75
C PHE A 262 -12.11 2.11 -9.98
N ILE A 263 -12.49 1.59 -11.14
CA ILE A 263 -12.29 2.31 -12.41
C ILE A 263 -13.15 3.59 -12.34
N PRO A 264 -12.56 4.79 -12.59
CA PRO A 264 -13.28 6.05 -12.50
C PRO A 264 -14.61 6.05 -13.27
N GLY A 265 -15.68 6.50 -12.63
CA GLY A 265 -17.02 6.53 -13.22
C GLY A 265 -17.76 5.18 -13.21
N THR A 266 -17.16 4.12 -12.66
CA THR A 266 -17.77 2.79 -12.54
C THR A 266 -17.75 2.30 -11.08
N ARG A 267 -18.38 1.15 -10.83
CA ARG A 267 -18.24 0.38 -9.58
C ARG A 267 -17.45 -0.91 -9.78
N GLN A 268 -16.69 -1.00 -10.87
CA GLN A 268 -15.87 -2.17 -11.16
C GLN A 268 -14.49 -2.00 -10.53
N MET A 269 -13.99 -3.07 -9.91
CA MET A 269 -12.63 -3.13 -9.40
C MET A 269 -11.63 -2.93 -10.54
N ASP A 270 -10.71 -2.00 -10.34
CA ASP A 270 -9.53 -1.88 -11.19
C ASP A 270 -8.50 -2.96 -10.83
N LYS A 271 -8.38 -3.97 -11.68
CA LYS A 271 -7.41 -5.08 -11.51
C LYS A 271 -6.00 -4.70 -11.93
N SER A 272 -5.81 -3.54 -12.55
CA SER A 272 -4.52 -3.08 -13.01
C SER A 272 -3.73 -2.34 -11.91
N ILE A 273 -4.31 -2.13 -10.74
CA ILE A 273 -3.65 -1.53 -9.57
C ILE A 273 -3.81 -2.47 -8.38
N SER A 274 -2.71 -2.79 -7.72
CA SER A 274 -2.71 -3.51 -6.44
C SER A 274 -1.86 -2.74 -5.45
N LEU A 275 -2.41 -2.50 -4.26
CA LEU A 275 -1.69 -1.90 -3.15
C LEU A 275 -2.08 -2.67 -1.88
N HIS A 276 -1.10 -3.24 -1.20
CA HIS A 276 -1.33 -3.82 0.11
C HIS A 276 -0.18 -3.51 1.06
N CYS A 277 -0.52 -3.48 2.35
CA CYS A 277 0.40 -3.29 3.45
C CYS A 277 0.35 -4.49 4.38
N ARG A 278 1.50 -4.87 4.93
CA ARG A 278 1.60 -5.87 6.01
C ARG A 278 2.22 -5.18 7.22
N LEU A 279 1.54 -5.27 8.35
CA LEU A 279 1.99 -4.66 9.59
C LEU A 279 2.51 -5.77 10.51
N PRO A 280 3.73 -5.61 11.04
CA PRO A 280 4.29 -6.59 11.97
C PRO A 280 3.43 -6.63 13.23
N VAL A 281 3.14 -7.85 13.67
CA VAL A 281 2.47 -8.10 14.95
C VAL A 281 3.50 -8.03 16.05
N LEU A 282 3.15 -7.34 17.12
CA LEU A 282 3.99 -7.22 18.31
C LEU A 282 3.97 -8.55 19.05
N ASP A 283 5.15 -9.06 19.37
CA ASP A 283 5.30 -10.27 20.13
C ASP A 283 4.83 -10.01 21.57
N THR A 284 3.59 -10.40 21.86
CA THR A 284 3.09 -10.42 23.22
C THR A 284 3.68 -11.67 23.84
N GLY A 285 4.91 -11.56 24.35
CA GLY A 285 5.67 -12.67 24.91
C GLY A 285 4.74 -13.67 25.58
N SER A 286 4.73 -14.90 25.05
CA SER A 286 3.92 -15.99 25.57
C SER A 286 4.10 -16.05 27.09
N VAL A 287 3.03 -15.73 27.82
CA VAL A 287 2.95 -15.94 29.26
C VAL A 287 2.69 -17.42 29.50
#